data_AF-A0A0T0PU63-F1
#
_entry.id   AF-A0A0T0PU63-F1
#
_cell.length_a   1.000
_cell.length_b   1.000
_cell.length_c   1.000
_cell.angle_alpha   90.00
_cell.angle_beta   90.00
_cell.angle_gamma   90.00
#
_symmetry.space_group_name_H-M   'P 1'
#
loop_
_entity.id
_entity.type
_entity.pdbx_description
1 polymer ?
#
loop_
_entity_poly.entity_id
_entity_poly.type
_entity_poly.pdbx_seq_one_letter_code
_entity_poly.pdbx_strand_id
1 'polypeptide(L)'
;MNLQGLDIIVLIVVGATALLGVKRGFVAEVLALFAWVAMVFAIKAFHLPLSARLADPVGSSSGAAVLAFVILAGGTYFLGKIVVNAIGKRTRTSVLGPIDRALGFGFGALKGLILSSLAYILLTLVLDTLGAGPKSRPTWITQARTYPLLRATSGAIADFVDRRRKGEPVFGDDTRAAGNGT
;
A
#
# COMPACT_ATOMS: atom_id res chain seq x y z
N MET A 1 -24.45 -22.70 2.81
CA MET A 1 -23.61 -21.67 2.17
C MET A 1 -22.17 -22.00 2.49
N ASN A 2 -21.36 -22.44 1.53
CA ASN A 2 -19.97 -22.84 1.81
C ASN A 2 -19.02 -21.65 1.54
N LEU A 3 -18.17 -21.31 2.52
CA LEU A 3 -17.12 -20.30 2.35
C LEU A 3 -15.88 -20.99 1.78
N GLN A 4 -15.32 -20.45 0.72
CA GLN A 4 -14.09 -20.99 0.14
C GLN A 4 -12.86 -20.50 0.92
N GLY A 5 -11.72 -21.16 0.74
CA GLY A 5 -10.46 -20.78 1.41
C GLY A 5 -10.09 -19.30 1.19
N LEU A 6 -10.34 -18.77 -0.01
CA LEU A 6 -10.10 -17.36 -0.33
C LEU A 6 -11.01 -16.43 0.50
N ASP A 7 -12.29 -16.80 0.70
CA ASP A 7 -13.22 -16.00 1.51
C ASP A 7 -12.73 -15.89 2.95
N ILE A 8 -12.27 -16.99 3.54
CA ILE A 8 -11.77 -17.03 4.90
C ILE A 8 -10.53 -16.16 5.04
N ILE A 9 -9.57 -16.27 4.11
CA ILE A 9 -8.34 -15.46 4.12
C ILE A 9 -8.67 -13.98 4.03
N VAL A 10 -9.53 -13.57 3.10
CA VAL A 10 -9.91 -12.16 2.91
C VAL A 10 -10.62 -11.64 4.16
N LEU A 11 -11.57 -12.39 4.72
CA LEU A 11 -12.27 -12.00 5.95
C LEU A 11 -11.32 -11.84 7.13
N ILE A 12 -10.34 -12.74 7.28
CA ILE A 12 -9.32 -12.64 8.33
C ILE A 12 -8.46 -11.39 8.12
N VAL A 13 -7.97 -11.15 6.91
CA VAL A 13 -7.10 -10.00 6.62
C VAL A 13 -7.85 -8.68 6.81
N VAL A 14 -9.04 -8.55 6.22
CA VAL A 14 -9.88 -7.34 6.34
C VAL A 14 -10.33 -7.15 7.78
N GLY A 15 -10.81 -8.20 8.45
CA GLY A 15 -11.23 -8.13 9.85
C GLY A 15 -10.08 -7.74 10.79
N ALA A 16 -8.93 -8.41 10.67
CA ALA A 16 -7.76 -8.12 11.50
C ALA A 16 -7.26 -6.68 11.29
N THR A 17 -7.15 -6.23 10.04
CA THR A 17 -6.71 -4.85 9.74
C THR A 17 -7.72 -3.80 10.18
N ALA A 18 -9.03 -4.08 10.10
CA ALA A 18 -10.07 -3.22 10.63
C ALA A 18 -9.99 -3.10 12.16
N LEU A 19 -9.80 -4.21 12.87
CA LEU A 19 -9.61 -4.22 14.33
C LEU A 19 -8.33 -3.50 14.76
N LEU A 20 -7.23 -3.69 14.02
CA LEU A 20 -6.01 -2.91 14.23
C LEU A 20 -6.25 -1.41 13.97
N GLY A 21 -7.07 -1.08 12.98
CA GLY A 21 -7.53 0.28 12.68
C GLY A 21 -8.33 0.90 13.82
N VAL A 22 -9.21 0.15 14.50
CA VAL A 22 -9.90 0.61 15.73
C VAL A 22 -8.88 0.89 16.84
N LYS A 23 -7.91 -0.01 17.04
CA LYS A 23 -6.88 0.14 18.09
C LYS A 23 -5.99 1.36 17.83
N ARG A 24 -5.62 1.62 16.57
CA ARG A 24 -4.73 2.71 16.18
C ARG A 24 -5.45 4.01 15.87
N GLY A 25 -6.73 4.00 15.50
CA GLY A 25 -7.44 5.19 15.07
C GLY A 25 -7.01 5.71 13.69
N PHE A 26 -7.91 6.43 13.04
CA PHE A 26 -7.73 6.95 11.68
C PHE A 26 -6.55 7.92 11.57
N VAL A 27 -6.44 8.87 12.50
CA VAL A 27 -5.37 9.89 12.46
C VAL A 27 -3.98 9.24 12.49
N ALA A 28 -3.79 8.21 13.33
CA ALA A 28 -2.52 7.51 13.39
C ALA A 28 -2.21 6.73 12.10
N GLU A 29 -3.23 6.13 11.49
CA GLU A 29 -3.07 5.42 10.21
C GLU A 29 -2.73 6.38 9.07
N VAL A 30 -3.38 7.54 8.98
CA VAL A 30 -3.09 8.57 7.97
C VAL A 30 -1.70 9.17 8.17
N LEU A 31 -1.34 9.54 9.39
CA LEU A 31 0.01 10.05 9.69
C LEU A 31 1.09 9.00 9.40
N ALA A 32 0.79 7.71 9.58
CA ALA A 32 1.73 6.66 9.20
C ALA A 32 1.97 6.65 7.69
N LEU A 33 0.93 6.80 6.87
CA LEU A 33 1.11 6.95 5.42
C LEU A 33 1.96 8.18 5.06
N PHE A 34 1.72 9.32 5.70
CA PHE A 34 2.56 10.51 5.51
C PHE A 34 4.02 10.28 5.92
N ALA A 35 4.28 9.52 6.99
CA ALA A 35 5.63 9.16 7.40
C ALA A 35 6.35 8.30 6.34
N TRP A 36 5.64 7.38 5.68
CA TRP A 36 6.17 6.62 4.55
C TRP A 36 6.47 7.51 3.34
N VAL A 37 5.59 8.46 3.01
CA VAL A 37 5.83 9.44 1.94
C VAL A 37 7.05 10.31 2.25
N ALA A 38 7.16 10.81 3.48
CA ALA A 38 8.30 11.59 3.94
C ALA A 38 9.60 10.78 3.89
N MET A 39 9.56 9.49 4.21
CA MET A 39 10.72 8.59 4.09
C MET A 39 11.18 8.47 2.63
N VAL A 40 10.27 8.21 1.70
CA VAL A 40 10.59 8.16 0.27
C VAL A 40 11.17 9.49 -0.21
N PHE A 41 10.57 10.61 0.21
CA PHE A 41 11.07 11.94 -0.12
C PHE A 41 12.49 12.17 0.43
N ALA A 42 12.74 11.83 1.69
CA ALA A 42 14.04 11.97 2.33
C ALA A 42 15.10 11.12 1.61
N ILE A 43 14.78 9.88 1.24
CA ILE A 43 15.67 9.04 0.44
C ILE A 43 15.93 9.68 -0.92
N LYS A 44 14.88 10.07 -1.67
CA LYS A 44 15.07 10.68 -3.00
C LYS A 44 15.89 11.97 -2.98
N ALA A 45 15.72 12.80 -1.95
CA ALA A 45 16.38 14.10 -1.87
C ALA A 45 17.81 14.01 -1.30
N PHE A 46 18.06 13.13 -0.34
CA PHE A 46 19.30 13.14 0.45
C PHE A 46 20.18 11.90 0.28
N HIS A 47 19.72 10.84 -0.40
CA HIS A 47 20.50 9.61 -0.53
C HIS A 47 21.84 9.84 -1.22
N LEU A 48 21.86 10.50 -2.38
CA LEU A 48 23.09 10.76 -3.13
C LEU A 48 24.09 11.65 -2.36
N PRO A 49 23.72 12.85 -1.84
CA PRO A 49 24.67 13.69 -1.12
C PRO A 49 25.17 13.02 0.17
N LEU A 50 24.32 12.29 0.90
CA LEU A 50 24.73 11.60 2.11
C LEU A 50 25.68 10.43 1.79
N SER A 51 25.40 9.66 0.74
CA SER A 51 26.27 8.57 0.29
C SER A 51 27.65 9.08 -0.09
N ALA A 52 27.73 10.22 -0.78
CA ALA A 52 29.01 10.84 -1.13
C ALA A 52 29.81 11.26 0.11
N ARG A 53 29.15 11.82 1.13
CA ARG A 53 29.79 12.22 2.41
C ARG A 53 30.27 11.03 3.24
N LEU A 54 29.64 9.87 3.06
CA LEU A 54 29.99 8.64 3.76
C LEU A 54 30.99 7.76 2.99
N ALA A 55 31.35 8.11 1.75
CA ALA A 55 32.26 7.32 0.93
C ALA A 55 33.64 7.15 1.57
N ASP A 56 34.25 8.25 2.04
CA ASP A 56 35.59 8.20 2.65
C ASP A 56 35.57 7.50 4.03
N PRO A 57 34.66 7.83 4.96
CA PRO A 57 34.61 7.16 6.26
C PRO A 57 34.30 5.66 6.19
N VAL A 58 33.51 5.22 5.21
CA VAL A 58 33.13 3.81 5.04
C VAL A 58 34.13 3.03 4.18
N GLY A 59 34.95 3.72 3.37
CA GLY A 59 35.95 3.12 2.50
C GLY A 59 35.38 2.35 1.30
N SER A 60 34.06 2.40 1.06
CA SER A 60 33.43 1.83 -0.13
C SER A 60 32.18 2.60 -0.54
N SER A 61 31.99 2.78 -1.85
CA SER A 61 30.82 3.47 -2.40
C SER A 61 29.52 2.71 -2.16
N SER A 62 29.56 1.38 -2.29
CA SER A 62 28.41 0.50 -2.01
C SER A 62 28.04 0.50 -0.53
N GLY A 63 29.02 0.39 0.38
CA GLY A 63 28.79 0.45 1.81
C GLY A 63 28.23 1.81 2.25
N ALA A 64 28.77 2.90 1.71
CA ALA A 64 28.28 4.25 1.98
C ALA A 64 26.84 4.45 1.49
N ALA A 65 26.49 3.92 0.32
CA ALA A 65 25.12 3.98 -0.21
C ALA A 65 24.11 3.21 0.63
N VAL A 66 24.49 2.03 1.12
CA VAL A 66 23.66 1.22 2.04
C VAL A 66 23.51 1.94 3.38
N LEU A 67 24.60 2.47 3.95
CA LEU A 67 24.56 3.19 5.23
C LEU A 67 23.71 4.47 5.13
N ALA A 68 23.85 5.25 4.05
CA ALA A 68 23.02 6.42 3.80
C ALA A 68 21.53 6.05 3.72
N PHE A 69 21.20 4.96 3.03
CA PHE A 69 19.83 4.46 2.98
C PHE A 69 19.31 4.09 4.38
N VAL A 70 20.08 3.33 5.16
CA VAL A 70 19.70 2.93 6.53
C VAL A 70 19.48 4.16 7.43
N ILE A 71 20.36 5.16 7.36
CA ILE A 71 20.23 6.40 8.14
C ILE A 71 18.97 7.17 7.74
N LEU A 72 18.73 7.37 6.44
CA LEU A 72 17.58 8.15 5.96
C LEU A 72 16.27 7.41 6.19
N ALA A 73 16.19 6.13 5.82
CA ALA A 73 15.01 5.31 6.00
C ALA A 73 14.71 5.11 7.48
N GLY A 74 15.71 4.65 8.25
CA GLY A 74 15.58 4.39 9.67
C GLY A 74 15.30 5.64 10.49
N GLY A 75 16.05 6.73 10.24
CA GLY A 75 15.86 8.01 10.92
C GLY A 75 14.48 8.60 10.68
N THR A 76 14.06 8.66 9.41
CA THR A 76 12.73 9.20 9.05
C THR A 76 11.61 8.32 9.57
N TYR A 77 11.75 6.98 9.49
CA TYR A 77 10.78 6.03 10.04
C TYR A 77 10.62 6.20 11.55
N PHE A 78 11.74 6.27 12.28
CA PHE A 78 11.72 6.36 13.74
C PHE A 78 11.10 7.69 14.20
N LEU A 79 11.50 8.80 13.59
CA LEU A 79 10.93 10.11 13.87
C LEU A 79 9.44 10.14 13.54
N GLY A 80 9.04 9.62 12.37
CA GLY A 80 7.65 9.51 11.97
C GLY A 80 6.83 8.66 12.96
N LYS A 81 7.37 7.54 13.43
CA LYS A 81 6.72 6.67 14.43
C LYS A 81 6.48 7.39 15.76
N ILE A 82 7.43 8.21 16.21
CA ILE A 82 7.25 9.02 17.42
C ILE A 82 6.07 9.99 17.23
N VAL A 83 6.05 10.73 16.12
CA VAL A 83 5.00 11.71 15.80
C VAL A 83 3.63 11.03 15.70
N VAL A 84 3.53 9.93 14.95
CA VAL A 84 2.30 9.13 14.78
C VAL A 84 1.77 8.67 16.14
N ASN A 85 2.65 8.14 17.00
CA ASN A 85 2.24 7.63 18.30
C ASN A 85 1.78 8.75 19.24
N ALA A 86 2.50 9.87 19.26
CA ALA A 86 2.17 11.02 20.09
C ALA A 86 0.83 11.64 19.69
N ILE A 87 0.66 11.98 18.40
CA ILE A 87 -0.57 12.62 17.91
C ILE A 87 -1.74 11.63 17.97
N GLY A 88 -1.55 10.40 17.49
CA GLY A 88 -2.61 9.39 17.52
C GLY A 88 -3.11 9.11 18.93
N LYS A 89 -2.22 9.02 19.93
CA LYS A 89 -2.64 8.84 21.32
C LYS A 89 -3.48 10.01 21.81
N ARG A 90 -3.06 11.26 21.53
CA ARG A 90 -3.80 12.46 21.91
C ARG A 90 -5.19 12.51 21.30
N THR A 91 -5.33 12.19 20.01
CA THR A 91 -6.64 12.15 19.34
C THR A 91 -7.56 11.13 19.99
N ARG A 92 -7.07 9.91 20.23
CA ARG A 92 -7.86 8.81 20.81
C ARG A 92 -8.31 9.04 22.25
N THR A 93 -7.59 9.87 23.01
CA THR A 93 -7.95 10.24 24.40
C THR A 93 -8.81 11.51 24.46
N SER A 94 -9.03 12.18 23.34
CA SER A 94 -9.88 13.37 23.26
C SER A 94 -11.37 13.01 23.10
N VAL A 95 -12.22 14.03 23.09
CA VAL A 95 -13.66 13.90 22.79
C VAL A 95 -13.92 13.28 21.41
N LEU A 96 -12.99 13.45 20.45
CA LEU A 96 -13.09 12.86 19.11
C LEU A 96 -12.69 11.38 19.07
N GLY A 97 -12.23 10.81 20.18
CA GLY A 97 -11.71 9.44 20.24
C GLY A 97 -12.62 8.37 19.63
N PRO A 98 -13.94 8.34 19.92
CA PRO A 98 -14.85 7.37 19.31
C PRO A 98 -14.94 7.50 17.79
N ILE A 99 -14.99 8.73 17.26
CA ILE A 99 -15.04 8.99 15.82
C ILE A 99 -13.73 8.55 15.16
N ASP A 100 -12.59 8.90 15.75
CA ASP A 100 -11.26 8.49 15.25
C ASP A 100 -11.11 6.96 15.17
N ARG A 101 -11.66 6.23 16.15
CA ARG A 101 -11.66 4.74 16.13
C ARG A 101 -12.61 4.16 15.10
N ALA A 102 -13.80 4.74 14.92
CA ALA A 102 -14.77 4.30 13.93
C ALA A 102 -14.25 4.52 12.49
N LEU A 103 -13.68 5.69 12.21
CA LEU A 103 -12.98 5.94 10.95
C LEU A 103 -11.76 5.03 10.79
N GLY A 104 -11.05 4.74 11.89
CA GLY A 104 -9.95 3.79 11.93
C GLY A 104 -10.37 2.39 11.51
N PHE A 105 -11.55 1.92 11.94
CA PHE A 105 -12.13 0.64 11.49
C PHE A 105 -12.30 0.61 9.97
N GLY A 106 -12.98 1.62 9.40
CA GLY A 106 -13.25 1.69 7.97
C GLY A 106 -11.96 1.79 7.14
N PHE A 107 -11.02 2.64 7.57
CA PHE A 107 -9.72 2.77 6.94
C PHE A 107 -8.90 1.47 7.03
N GLY A 108 -8.93 0.81 8.19
CA GLY A 108 -8.30 -0.49 8.39
C GLY A 108 -8.87 -1.55 7.46
N ALA A 109 -10.20 -1.64 7.34
CA ALA A 109 -10.88 -2.55 6.43
C ALA A 109 -10.52 -2.29 4.96
N LEU A 110 -10.51 -1.02 4.54
CA LEU A 110 -10.09 -0.62 3.19
C LEU A 110 -8.64 -1.04 2.91
N LYS A 111 -7.72 -0.79 3.84
CA LYS A 111 -6.32 -1.23 3.72
C LYS A 111 -6.21 -2.75 3.66
N GLY A 112 -7.00 -3.46 4.45
CA GLY A 112 -7.10 -4.92 4.41
C GLY A 112 -7.54 -5.42 3.04
N LEU A 113 -8.55 -4.79 2.45
CA LEU A 113 -9.02 -5.13 1.11
C LEU A 113 -7.94 -4.89 0.06
N ILE A 114 -7.27 -3.73 0.11
CA ILE A 114 -6.14 -3.42 -0.79
C ILE A 114 -5.04 -4.48 -0.64
N LEU A 115 -4.68 -4.84 0.60
CA LEU A 115 -3.67 -5.86 0.86
C LEU A 115 -4.08 -7.23 0.32
N SER A 116 -5.35 -7.62 0.47
CA SER A 116 -5.89 -8.84 -0.11
C SER A 116 -5.86 -8.82 -1.64
N SER A 117 -6.18 -7.68 -2.28
CA SER A 117 -6.11 -7.54 -3.74
C SER A 117 -4.67 -7.62 -4.25
N LEU A 118 -3.71 -7.00 -3.57
CA LEU A 118 -2.28 -7.11 -3.89
C LEU A 118 -1.77 -8.54 -3.72
N ALA A 119 -2.17 -9.23 -2.64
CA ALA A 119 -1.82 -10.63 -2.41
C ALA A 119 -2.44 -11.54 -3.48
N TYR A 120 -3.67 -11.24 -3.92
CA TYR A 120 -4.31 -11.95 -5.02
C TYR A 120 -3.56 -11.77 -6.34
N ILE A 121 -3.14 -10.54 -6.68
CA ILE A 121 -2.29 -10.27 -7.85
C ILE A 121 -1.02 -11.12 -7.77
N LEU A 122 -0.31 -11.09 -6.64
CA LEU A 122 0.92 -11.84 -6.44
C LEU A 122 0.69 -13.36 -6.59
N LEU A 123 -0.38 -13.88 -5.99
CA LEU A 123 -0.76 -15.28 -6.12
C LEU A 123 -1.00 -15.66 -7.58
N THR A 124 -1.79 -14.88 -8.32
CA THR A 124 -2.07 -15.16 -9.73
C THR A 124 -0.81 -15.08 -10.58
N LEU A 125 0.07 -14.10 -10.34
CA LEU A 125 1.34 -13.97 -11.04
C LEU A 125 2.24 -15.19 -10.82
N VAL A 126 2.32 -15.69 -9.59
CA VAL A 126 3.09 -16.90 -9.26
C VAL A 126 2.51 -18.13 -9.96
N LEU A 127 1.18 -18.32 -9.92
CA LEU A 127 0.52 -19.45 -10.58
C LEU A 127 0.75 -19.42 -12.10
N ASP A 128 0.57 -18.26 -12.73
CA ASP A 128 0.79 -18.08 -14.16
C ASP A 128 2.27 -18.32 -14.53
N THR A 129 3.22 -17.89 -13.69
CA THR A 129 4.66 -18.11 -13.89
C THR A 129 5.06 -19.58 -13.78
N LEU A 130 4.38 -20.35 -12.92
CA LEU A 130 4.61 -21.79 -12.75
C LEU A 130 3.91 -22.65 -13.82
N GLY A 131 3.32 -22.03 -14.85
CA GLY A 131 2.71 -22.72 -15.99
C GLY A 131 1.24 -23.11 -15.79
N ALA A 132 0.64 -22.77 -14.65
CA ALA A 132 -0.80 -22.84 -14.47
C ALA A 132 -1.42 -21.62 -15.16
N GLY A 133 -1.53 -21.66 -16.49
CA GLY A 133 -2.02 -20.53 -17.28
C GLY A 133 -3.41 -20.03 -16.84
N PRO A 134 -3.88 -18.88 -17.37
CA PRO A 134 -5.03 -18.14 -16.84
C PRO A 134 -6.36 -18.90 -16.75
N LYS A 135 -6.47 -20.02 -17.48
CA LYS A 135 -7.67 -20.87 -17.56
C LYS A 135 -7.74 -21.95 -16.48
N SER A 136 -6.66 -22.20 -15.74
CA SER A 136 -6.55 -23.29 -14.75
C SER A 136 -6.55 -22.78 -13.31
N ARG A 137 -7.41 -21.81 -12.98
CA ARG A 137 -7.50 -21.30 -11.60
C ARG A 137 -8.21 -22.31 -10.70
N PRO A 138 -7.65 -22.67 -9.52
CA PRO A 138 -8.27 -23.58 -8.58
C PRO A 138 -9.69 -23.18 -8.18
N THR A 139 -10.55 -24.16 -7.92
CA THR A 139 -11.97 -23.96 -7.58
C THR A 139 -12.18 -23.17 -6.28
N TRP A 140 -11.27 -23.30 -5.31
CA TRP A 140 -11.31 -22.51 -4.07
C TRP A 140 -11.08 -21.00 -4.27
N ILE A 141 -10.59 -20.59 -5.45
CA ILE A 141 -10.47 -19.19 -5.86
C ILE A 141 -11.71 -18.78 -6.65
N THR A 142 -12.05 -19.52 -7.71
CA THR A 142 -13.09 -19.10 -8.67
C THR A 142 -14.51 -19.19 -8.11
N GLN A 143 -14.75 -20.07 -7.13
CA GLN A 143 -16.04 -20.19 -6.45
C GLN A 143 -16.16 -19.30 -5.21
N ALA A 144 -15.12 -18.54 -4.86
CA ALA A 144 -15.15 -17.69 -3.67
C ALA A 144 -16.07 -16.49 -3.88
N ARG A 145 -16.79 -16.09 -2.84
CA ARG A 145 -17.67 -14.90 -2.89
C ARG A 145 -16.91 -13.60 -3.00
N THR A 146 -15.71 -13.55 -2.44
CA THR A 146 -14.80 -12.41 -2.51
C THR A 146 -14.08 -12.29 -3.86
N TYR A 147 -14.15 -13.34 -4.70
CA TYR A 147 -13.49 -13.36 -6.00
C TYR A 147 -13.88 -12.19 -6.93
N PRO A 148 -15.16 -11.82 -7.12
CA PRO A 148 -15.53 -10.71 -8.00
C PRO A 148 -14.97 -9.36 -7.51
N LEU A 149 -14.98 -9.13 -6.19
CA LEU A 149 -14.45 -7.92 -5.57
C LEU A 149 -12.92 -7.84 -5.75
N LEU A 150 -12.22 -8.93 -5.46
CA LEU A 150 -10.78 -9.01 -5.65
C LEU A 150 -10.39 -8.84 -7.11
N ARG A 151 -11.09 -9.51 -8.04
CA ARG A 151 -10.85 -9.39 -9.48
C ARG A 151 -11.06 -7.96 -9.98
N ALA A 152 -12.10 -7.28 -9.54
CA ALA A 152 -12.39 -5.90 -9.93
C ALA A 152 -11.30 -4.94 -9.43
N THR A 153 -10.98 -5.02 -8.12
CA THR A 153 -9.98 -4.16 -7.50
C THR A 153 -8.56 -4.45 -8.00
N SER A 154 -8.21 -5.73 -8.20
CA SER A 154 -6.91 -6.12 -8.77
C SER A 154 -6.78 -5.72 -10.24
N GLY A 155 -7.87 -5.82 -11.00
CA GLY A 155 -7.92 -5.38 -12.40
C GLY A 155 -7.64 -3.89 -12.52
N ALA A 156 -8.28 -3.06 -11.70
CA ALA A 156 -8.03 -1.62 -11.67
C ALA A 156 -6.56 -1.28 -11.35
N ILE A 157 -5.94 -2.00 -10.41
CA ILE A 157 -4.52 -1.83 -10.08
C ILE A 157 -3.63 -2.24 -11.26
N ALA A 158 -3.91 -3.40 -11.88
CA ALA A 158 -3.13 -3.91 -13.01
C ALA A 158 -3.21 -2.96 -14.23
N ASP A 159 -4.41 -2.48 -14.55
CA ASP A 159 -4.64 -1.54 -15.65
C ASP A 159 -3.89 -0.22 -15.44
N PHE A 160 -3.92 0.32 -14.21
CA PHE A 160 -3.15 1.51 -13.86
C PHE A 160 -1.64 1.31 -14.07
N VAL A 161 -1.12 0.15 -13.66
CA VAL A 161 0.30 -0.19 -13.84
C VAL A 161 0.66 -0.37 -15.31
N ASP A 162 -0.19 -1.03 -16.09
CA ASP A 162 0.03 -1.26 -17.53
C ASP A 162 0.07 0.06 -18.31
N ARG A 163 -0.88 0.97 -18.07
CA ARG A 163 -0.89 2.32 -18.65
C ARG A 163 0.39 3.09 -18.33
N ARG A 164 0.82 3.03 -17.05
CA ARG A 164 2.07 3.68 -16.63
C ARG A 164 3.31 3.10 -17.29
N ARG A 165 3.35 1.79 -17.56
CA ARG A 165 4.46 1.14 -18.28
C ARG A 165 4.49 1.54 -19.76
N LYS A 166 3.32 1.72 -20.37
CA LYS A 166 3.17 2.15 -21.76
C LYS A 166 3.37 3.66 -21.97
N GLY A 167 3.53 4.42 -20.90
CA GLY A 167 3.62 5.88 -20.96
C GLY A 167 2.30 6.57 -21.31
N GLU A 168 1.18 5.86 -21.19
CA GLU A 168 -0.14 6.38 -21.47
C GLU A 168 -0.62 7.32 -20.34
N PRO A 169 -1.44 8.33 -20.67
CA PRO A 169 -2.09 9.16 -19.66
C PRO A 169 -2.96 8.31 -18.73
N VAL A 170 -2.81 8.58 -17.43
CA VAL A 170 -3.44 7.84 -16.33
C VAL A 170 -4.92 8.20 -16.16
N PHE A 171 -5.25 9.45 -16.47
CA PHE A 171 -6.59 10.02 -16.51
C PHE A 171 -6.82 10.49 -17.94
N GLY A 172 -8.03 10.32 -18.46
CA GLY A 172 -8.33 10.33 -19.89
C GLY A 172 -7.76 11.51 -20.69
N ASP A 173 -7.47 11.25 -21.96
CA ASP A 173 -7.18 12.28 -22.95
C ASP A 173 -8.44 13.12 -23.20
N ASP A 174 -8.49 14.33 -22.64
CA ASP A 174 -9.55 15.31 -22.89
C ASP A 174 -9.51 15.91 -24.32
N THR A 175 -8.87 15.25 -25.28
CA THR A 175 -8.85 15.68 -26.69
C THR A 175 -10.16 15.38 -27.44
N ARG A 176 -11.17 14.77 -26.81
CA ARG A 176 -12.50 14.54 -27.41
C ARG A 176 -13.50 15.69 -27.25
N ALA A 177 -13.13 16.81 -26.61
CA ALA A 177 -14.02 17.97 -26.46
C ALA A 177 -13.77 19.11 -27.47
N ALA A 178 -12.73 19.04 -28.31
CA ALA A 178 -12.33 20.13 -29.23
C ALA A 178 -12.55 19.82 -30.72
N GLY A 179 -13.32 18.78 -31.06
CA GLY A 179 -13.39 18.24 -32.43
C GLY A 179 -14.78 18.16 -33.07
N ASN A 180 -15.82 18.77 -32.50
CA ASN A 180 -17.13 18.82 -33.16
C ASN A 180 -17.71 20.23 -33.07
N GLY A 181 -17.22 21.11 -33.93
CA GLY A 181 -17.56 22.53 -33.94
C GLY A 181 -17.17 23.24 -35.24
N THR A 182 -17.34 22.57 -36.39
CA THR A 182 -17.47 23.19 -37.71
C THR A 182 -18.33 22.32 -38.59
#